data_AF-A0A1H9VEU0-F1
#
_entry.id   AF-A0A1H9VEU0-F1
#
_cell.length_a   1.000
_cell.length_b   1.000
_cell.length_c   1.000
_cell.angle_alpha   90.00
_cell.angle_beta   90.00
_cell.angle_gamma   90.00
#
_symmetry.space_group_name_H-M   'P 1'
#
loop_
_entity.id
_entity.type
_entity.pdbx_description
1 polymer ?
#
loop_
_entity_poly.entity_id
_entity_poly.type
_entity_poly.pdbx_seq_one_letter_code
_entity_poly.pdbx_strand_id
1 'polypeptide(L)'
;MRKSGVTWSQIHDQFGVNTNNLRYMFRLIEHHGIEIIKKTTNRHYPPELKQEIIDKVLIEGYSQGSVSIDYALPNMGTLPNWIAQYKQNGYIIVEKQRGRPTMGRKPKKKPE
;
A
#
# COMPACT_ATOMS: atom_id res chain seq x y z
N MET A 1 -6.03 0.85 -23.92
CA MET A 1 -6.55 2.19 -24.31
C MET A 1 -7.97 2.34 -23.81
N ARG A 2 -8.36 3.54 -23.32
CA ARG A 2 -9.74 3.82 -22.87
C ARG A 2 -10.68 3.86 -24.06
N LYS A 3 -11.84 3.20 -23.94
CA LYS A 3 -12.84 3.13 -25.02
C LYS A 3 -13.71 4.40 -25.15
N SER A 4 -13.73 5.29 -24.14
CA SER A 4 -14.77 6.33 -24.02
C SER A 4 -14.33 7.78 -24.29
N GLY A 5 -13.10 8.07 -24.72
CA GLY A 5 -12.66 9.45 -25.02
C GLY A 5 -12.61 10.43 -23.83
N VAL A 6 -13.12 10.04 -22.65
CA VAL A 6 -13.11 10.86 -21.44
C VAL A 6 -11.69 10.98 -20.87
N THR A 7 -11.26 12.22 -20.65
CA THR A 7 -9.94 12.54 -20.11
C THR A 7 -9.89 12.31 -18.59
N TRP A 8 -8.69 12.18 -18.04
CA TRP A 8 -8.50 12.06 -16.60
C TRP A 8 -8.91 13.33 -15.83
N SER A 9 -8.71 14.51 -16.41
CA SER A 9 -9.13 15.78 -15.80
C SER A 9 -10.64 15.84 -15.64
N GLN A 10 -11.39 15.48 -16.68
CA GLN A 10 -12.86 15.47 -16.62
C GLN A 10 -13.39 14.55 -15.52
N ILE A 11 -12.76 13.39 -15.31
CA ILE A 11 -13.14 12.47 -14.23
C ILE A 11 -12.81 13.08 -12.86
N HIS A 12 -11.65 13.73 -12.72
CA HIS A 12 -11.29 14.43 -11.50
C HIS A 12 -12.28 15.55 -11.18
N ASP A 13 -12.63 16.36 -12.17
CA ASP A 13 -13.51 17.52 -11.97
C ASP A 13 -14.95 17.10 -11.69
N GLN A 14 -15.42 16.01 -12.31
CA GLN A 14 -16.77 15.47 -12.10
C GLN A 14 -16.93 14.74 -10.76
N PHE A 15 -15.93 13.97 -10.34
CA PHE A 15 -16.05 13.04 -9.20
C PHE A 15 -15.14 13.38 -8.01
N GLY A 16 -14.26 14.38 -8.12
CA GLY A 16 -13.30 14.75 -7.07
C GLY A 16 -12.26 13.68 -6.76
N VAL A 17 -12.00 12.76 -7.69
CA VAL A 17 -11.14 11.59 -7.48
C VAL A 17 -9.73 11.80 -8.00
N ASN A 18 -8.74 11.33 -7.25
CA ASN A 18 -7.34 11.42 -7.66
C ASN A 18 -7.07 10.54 -8.90
N THR A 19 -6.65 11.17 -9.99
CA THR A 19 -6.41 10.53 -11.28
C THR A 19 -5.27 9.51 -11.24
N ASN A 20 -4.26 9.70 -10.37
CA ASN A 20 -3.16 8.77 -10.23
C ASN A 20 -3.61 7.46 -9.57
N ASN A 21 -4.44 7.56 -8.52
CA ASN A 21 -5.01 6.38 -7.87
C ASN A 21 -5.89 5.59 -8.84
N LEU A 22 -6.70 6.28 -9.64
CA LEU A 22 -7.49 5.60 -10.65
C LEU A 22 -6.61 4.96 -11.73
N ARG A 23 -5.60 5.65 -12.26
CA ARG A 23 -4.64 5.08 -13.22
C ARG A 23 -4.03 3.78 -12.68
N TYR A 24 -3.66 3.78 -11.41
CA TYR A 24 -3.14 2.60 -10.74
C TYR A 24 -4.17 1.48 -10.63
N MET A 25 -5.40 1.78 -10.20
CA MET A 25 -6.49 0.80 -10.16
C MET A 25 -6.77 0.18 -11.52
N PHE A 26 -6.78 0.97 -12.59
CA PHE A 26 -6.95 0.45 -13.95
C PHE A 26 -5.83 -0.52 -14.33
N ARG A 27 -4.57 -0.23 -14.00
CA ARG A 27 -3.44 -1.15 -14.25
C ARG A 27 -3.60 -2.47 -13.48
N LEU A 28 -4.07 -2.41 -12.24
CA LEU A 28 -4.38 -3.61 -11.47
C LEU A 28 -5.47 -4.46 -12.14
N ILE A 29 -6.53 -3.83 -12.67
CA ILE A 29 -7.59 -4.55 -13.41
C ILE A 29 -7.06 -5.15 -14.70
N GLU A 30 -6.22 -4.43 -15.44
CA GLU A 30 -5.63 -4.92 -16.68
C GLU A 30 -4.76 -6.16 -16.45
N HIS A 31 -4.06 -6.24 -15.32
CA HIS A 31 -3.18 -7.36 -14.99
C HIS A 31 -3.89 -8.53 -14.28
N HIS A 32 -4.79 -8.25 -13.34
CA HIS A 32 -5.39 -9.27 -12.44
C HIS A 32 -6.90 -9.44 -12.60
N GLY A 33 -7.54 -8.66 -13.49
CA GLY A 33 -8.98 -8.61 -13.64
C GLY A 33 -9.69 -7.76 -12.60
N ILE A 34 -11.00 -7.53 -12.80
CA ILE A 34 -11.79 -6.59 -11.97
C ILE A 34 -11.98 -7.05 -10.53
N GLU A 35 -11.79 -8.34 -10.26
CA GLU A 35 -11.96 -8.93 -8.93
C GLU A 35 -10.94 -8.40 -7.92
N ILE A 36 -9.78 -7.96 -8.39
CA ILE A 36 -8.74 -7.40 -7.53
C ILE A 36 -9.16 -6.09 -6.83
N ILE A 37 -10.18 -5.39 -7.34
CA ILE A 37 -10.71 -4.18 -6.71
C ILE A 37 -11.80 -4.50 -5.70
N LYS A 38 -12.43 -5.69 -5.79
CA LYS A 38 -13.48 -6.08 -4.84
C LYS A 38 -12.87 -6.19 -3.44
N LYS A 39 -13.29 -5.29 -2.55
CA LYS A 39 -12.87 -5.30 -1.15
C LYS A 39 -13.64 -6.38 -0.39
N THR A 40 -13.13 -7.60 -0.40
CA THR A 40 -13.72 -8.72 0.34
C THR A 40 -13.16 -8.80 1.75
N THR A 41 -11.84 -8.77 1.90
CA THR A 41 -11.12 -8.83 3.19
C THR A 41 -9.86 -7.96 3.18
N ASN A 42 -9.31 -7.69 4.36
CA ASN A 42 -8.00 -7.04 4.45
C ASN A 42 -6.93 -8.00 3.93
N ARG A 43 -6.15 -7.56 2.94
CA ARG A 43 -4.99 -8.32 2.46
C ARG A 43 -3.96 -8.42 3.57
N HIS A 44 -3.68 -9.64 4.01
CA HIS A 44 -2.57 -9.93 4.89
C HIS A 44 -1.35 -10.28 4.03
N TYR A 45 -0.22 -9.63 4.32
CA TYR A 45 1.06 -9.92 3.70
C TYR A 45 1.99 -10.44 4.78
N PRO A 46 2.37 -11.72 4.75
CA PRO A 46 3.29 -12.30 5.72
C PRO A 46 4.68 -11.66 5.59
N PRO A 47 5.51 -11.66 6.65
CA PRO A 47 6.84 -11.06 6.65
C PRO A 47 7.73 -11.54 5.51
N GLU A 48 7.71 -12.85 5.23
CA GLU A 48 8.52 -13.48 4.20
C GLU A 48 8.18 -12.92 2.82
N LEU A 49 6.87 -12.79 2.53
CA LEU A 49 6.40 -12.19 1.28
C LEU A 49 6.76 -10.71 1.20
N LYS A 50 6.67 -9.95 2.30
CA LYS A 50 7.12 -8.56 2.30
C LYS A 50 8.60 -8.45 2.00
N GLN A 51 9.41 -9.38 2.51
CA GLN A 51 10.85 -9.41 2.25
C GLN A 51 11.13 -9.65 0.78
N GLU A 52 10.52 -10.68 0.21
CA GLU A 52 10.65 -11.02 -1.21
C GLU A 52 10.32 -9.83 -2.11
N ILE A 53 9.21 -9.14 -1.84
CA ILE A 53 8.78 -7.95 -2.59
C ILE A 53 9.80 -6.80 -2.47
N ILE A 54 10.37 -6.59 -1.29
CA ILE A 54 11.39 -5.55 -1.06
C ILE A 54 12.69 -5.92 -1.76
N ASP A 55 13.11 -7.18 -1.68
CA ASP A 55 14.35 -7.69 -2.27
C ASP A 55 14.31 -7.61 -3.80
N LYS A 56 13.15 -7.86 -4.42
CA LYS A 56 12.96 -7.62 -5.86
C LYS A 56 13.26 -6.17 -6.26
N VAL A 57 12.89 -5.21 -5.43
CA VAL A 57 13.16 -3.80 -5.72
C VAL A 57 14.61 -3.44 -5.41
N LEU A 58 15.13 -3.85 -4.25
CA LEU A 58 16.42 -3.38 -3.74
C LEU A 58 17.62 -4.17 -4.29
N ILE A 59 17.46 -5.47 -4.52
CA ILE A 59 18.53 -6.38 -4.96
C ILE A 59 18.42 -6.62 -6.46
N GLU A 60 17.23 -7.01 -6.94
CA GLU A 60 17.04 -7.34 -8.36
C GLU A 60 16.80 -6.10 -9.24
N GLY A 61 16.56 -4.93 -8.64
CA GLY A 61 16.47 -3.65 -9.35
C GLY A 61 15.15 -3.42 -10.09
N TYR A 62 14.09 -4.16 -9.76
CA TYR A 62 12.78 -3.94 -10.37
C TYR A 62 12.17 -2.60 -9.95
N SER A 63 11.38 -2.01 -10.86
CA SER A 63 10.62 -0.81 -10.55
C SER A 63 9.55 -1.10 -9.48
N GLN A 64 9.48 -0.24 -8.45
CA GLN A 64 8.45 -0.31 -7.41
C GLN A 64 7.03 -0.36 -8.00
N GLY A 65 6.79 0.37 -9.10
CA GLY A 65 5.48 0.40 -9.75
C GLY A 65 5.11 -0.94 -10.38
N SER A 66 6.07 -1.61 -11.04
CA SER A 66 5.87 -2.94 -11.62
C SER A 66 5.60 -3.96 -10.52
N VAL A 67 6.50 -4.03 -9.54
CA VAL A 67 6.40 -4.96 -8.41
C VAL A 67 5.08 -4.76 -7.65
N SER A 68 4.64 -3.51 -7.46
CA SER A 68 3.36 -3.22 -6.82
C SER A 68 2.17 -3.77 -7.61
N ILE A 69 2.22 -3.74 -8.94
CA ILE A 69 1.18 -4.31 -9.80
C ILE A 69 1.28 -5.83 -9.78
N ASP A 70 2.46 -6.42 -9.93
CA ASP A 70 2.69 -7.87 -10.00
C ASP A 70 2.16 -8.58 -8.74
N TYR A 71 2.45 -8.02 -7.56
CA TYR A 71 1.98 -8.55 -6.26
C TYR A 71 0.62 -8.00 -5.83
N ALA A 72 -0.08 -7.31 -6.74
CA ALA A 72 -1.38 -6.72 -6.52
C ALA A 72 -1.48 -5.92 -5.20
N LEU A 73 -0.53 -5.04 -4.94
CA LEU A 73 -0.60 -4.14 -3.79
C LEU A 73 -1.76 -3.16 -4.00
N PRO A 74 -2.61 -2.93 -2.97
CA PRO A 74 -3.83 -2.15 -3.13
C PRO A 74 -3.57 -0.66 -3.42
N ASN A 75 -2.38 -0.15 -3.08
CA ASN A 75 -2.01 1.23 -3.26
C ASN A 75 -0.53 1.35 -3.65
N MET A 76 -0.20 2.31 -4.52
CA MET A 76 1.18 2.68 -4.87
C MET A 76 2.02 3.07 -3.65
N GLY A 77 1.40 3.63 -2.61
CA GLY A 77 2.10 4.04 -1.39
C GLY A 77 2.50 2.88 -0.46
N THR A 78 1.99 1.66 -0.68
CA THR A 78 2.25 0.53 0.23
C THR A 78 3.71 0.09 0.19
N LEU A 79 4.27 -0.14 -0.99
CA LEU A 79 5.64 -0.61 -1.15
C LEU A 79 6.70 0.42 -0.72
N PRO A 80 6.61 1.71 -1.09
CA PRO A 80 7.51 2.75 -0.58
C PRO A 80 7.54 2.80 0.95
N ASN A 81 6.38 2.67 1.59
CA ASN A 81 6.29 2.67 3.06
C ASN A 81 6.98 1.45 3.68
N TRP A 82 6.84 0.27 3.08
CA TRP A 82 7.55 -0.92 3.54
C TRP A 82 9.06 -0.79 3.38
N ILE A 83 9.53 -0.31 2.23
CA ILE A 83 10.97 -0.08 1.97
C ILE A 83 11.53 0.96 2.97
N ALA A 84 10.80 2.04 3.23
CA ALA A 84 11.22 3.06 4.19
C ALA A 84 11.36 2.49 5.60
N GLN A 85 10.37 1.72 6.06
CA GLN A 85 10.42 1.06 7.37
C GLN A 85 11.53 0.02 7.46
N TYR A 86 11.72 -0.76 6.40
CA TYR A 86 12.77 -1.77 6.31
C TYR A 86 14.16 -1.15 6.47
N LYS A 87 14.42 -0.03 5.77
CA LYS A 87 15.66 0.74 5.92
C LYS A 87 15.81 1.34 7.33
N GLN A 88 14.73 1.88 7.89
CA GLN A 88 14.75 2.49 9.23
C GLN A 88 15.06 1.48 10.34
N ASN A 89 14.62 0.22 10.18
CA ASN A 89 14.81 -0.84 11.18
C ASN A 89 16.10 -1.65 10.97
N GLY A 90 17.03 -1.17 10.13
CA GLY A 90 18.29 -1.87 9.86
C GLY A 90 18.11 -3.16 9.05
N TYR A 91 17.23 -3.15 8.05
CA TYR A 91 16.94 -4.29 7.16
C TYR A 91 16.26 -5.48 7.87
N ILE A 92 15.46 -5.17 8.89
CA ILE A 92 14.64 -6.14 9.64
C ILE A 92 13.15 -5.84 9.42
N ILE A 93 12.36 -6.88 9.13
CA ILE A 93 10.91 -6.77 9.02
C ILE A 93 10.31 -6.84 10.42
N VAL A 94 9.75 -5.72 10.86
CA VAL A 94 9.09 -5.62 12.16
C VAL A 94 7.60 -5.82 11.96
N GLU A 95 7.07 -6.92 12.51
CA GLU A 95 5.63 -7.09 12.68
C GLU A 95 5.15 -6.24 13.85
N LYS A 96 4.46 -5.13 13.53
CA LYS A 96 3.82 -4.31 14.56
C LYS A 96 2.54 -4.98 15.03
N GLN A 97 2.38 -5.09 16.35
CA GLN A 97 1.10 -5.43 16.93
C GLN A 97 0.03 -4.43 16.48
N ARG A 98 -1.07 -4.95 15.94
CA ARG A 98 -2.18 -4.13 15.46
C ARG A 98 -2.91 -3.53 16.66
N GLY A 99 -2.92 -2.20 16.75
CA GLY A 99 -3.68 -1.49 17.78
C GLY A 99 -3.04 -0.18 18.18
N ARG A 100 -3.78 0.63 18.93
CA ARG A 100 -3.21 1.80 19.60
C ARG A 100 -2.32 1.29 20.75
N PRO A 101 -1.08 1.77 20.90
CA PRO A 101 -0.31 1.50 22.10
C PRO A 101 -1.14 1.90 23.32
N THR A 102 -1.24 1.02 24.31
CA THR A 102 -1.96 1.33 25.55
C THR A 102 -1.22 2.48 26.23
N MET A 103 -1.84 3.66 26.26
CA MET A 103 -1.28 4.80 26.99
C MET A 103 -1.26 4.44 28.48
N GLY A 104 -0.09 4.53 29.12
CA GLY A 104 0.03 4.30 30.56
C GLY A 104 -1.00 5.15 31.33
N ARG A 105 -1.65 4.56 32.34
CA ARG A 105 -2.58 5.29 33.21
C ARG A 105 -1.82 6.47 33.85
N LYS A 106 -2.35 7.68 33.72
CA LYS A 106 -1.86 8.83 34.49
C LYS A 106 -1.89 8.49 35.98
N PRO A 107 -0.82 8.77 36.76
CA PRO A 107 -0.84 8.56 38.21
C PRO A 107 -2.00 9.34 38.85
N LYS A 108 -2.76 8.70 39.73
CA LYS A 108 -3.76 9.41 40.55
C LYS A 108 -3.00 10.33 41.52
N LYS A 109 -3.39 11.61 41.61
CA LYS A 109 -2.88 12.51 42.66
C LYS A 109 -3.23 11.92 44.03
N LYS A 110 -2.25 11.84 44.93
CA LYS A 110 -2.49 11.50 46.33
C LYS A 110 -3.09 12.73 47.03
N PRO A 111 -4.11 12.57 47.89
CA PRO A 111 -4.54 13.64 48.78
C PRO A 111 -3.44 13.90 49.82
N GLU A 112 -3.17 15.18 50.07
CA GLU A 112 -2.37 15.69 51.19
C GLU A 112 -3.17 15.62 52.50
#